data_AF-A0A652LF04-F1
#
_entry.id   AF-A0A652LF04-F1
#
_cell.length_a   1.000
_cell.length_b   1.000
_cell.length_c   1.000
_cell.angle_alpha   90.00
_cell.angle_beta   90.00
_cell.angle_gamma   90.00
#
_symmetry.space_group_name_H-M   'P 1'
#
loop_
_entity.id
_entity.type
_entity.pdbx_description
1 polymer ?
#
loop_
_entity_poly.entity_id
_entity_poly.type
_entity_poly.pdbx_seq_one_letter_code
_entity_poly.pdbx_strand_id
1 'polypeptide(L)' 'FYTYAFSTRDGRRSLSALANTSNHGAANTALGGTLEAAFCGKKPAAAPTARRRCGERST' A
#
# COMPACT_ATOMS: atom_id res chain seq x y z
N PHE A 1 18.53 -4.06 -14.90
CA PHE A 1 17.10 -4.44 -14.97
C PHE A 1 16.75 -5.13 -13.66
N TYR A 2 15.73 -4.65 -12.97
CA TYR A 2 15.24 -5.28 -11.74
C TYR A 2 13.88 -5.90 -12.00
N THR A 3 13.69 -7.15 -11.59
CA THR A 3 12.45 -7.90 -11.79
C THR A 3 12.06 -8.58 -10.48
N TYR A 4 10.86 -8.33 -10.00
CA TYR A 4 10.27 -8.98 -8.83
C TYR A 4 9.14 -9.89 -9.28
N ALA A 5 9.17 -11.15 -8.86
CA ALA A 5 8.15 -12.14 -9.13
C ALA A 5 7.85 -12.92 -7.84
N PHE A 6 6.67 -12.71 -7.26
CA PHE A 6 6.27 -13.30 -5.99
C PHE A 6 4.89 -13.93 -6.11
N SER A 7 4.69 -15.03 -5.39
CA SER A 7 3.41 -15.73 -5.28
C SER A 7 3.14 -16.07 -3.82
N THR A 8 1.86 -16.08 -3.42
CA THR A 8 1.47 -16.60 -2.10
C THR A 8 1.74 -18.10 -2.02
N ARG A 9 1.91 -18.61 -0.79
CA ARG A 9 2.17 -20.04 -0.55
C ARG A 9 1.14 -20.97 -1.21
N ASP A 10 -0.12 -20.53 -1.22
CA ASP A 10 -1.24 -21.26 -1.82
C ASP A 10 -1.44 -20.94 -3.33
N GLY A 11 -0.58 -20.11 -3.92
CA GLY A 11 -0.56 -19.78 -5.34
C GLY A 11 -1.73 -18.92 -5.83
N ARG A 12 -2.68 -18.54 -4.95
CA ARG A 12 -3.90 -17.82 -5.35
C ARG A 12 -3.67 -16.35 -5.71
N ARG A 13 -2.54 -15.76 -5.32
CA ARG A 13 -2.16 -14.39 -5.66
C ARG A 13 -0.72 -14.35 -6.12
N SER A 14 -0.45 -13.61 -7.19
CA SER A 14 0.88 -13.38 -7.73
C SER A 14 1.08 -11.93 -8.14
N LEU A 15 2.33 -11.47 -8.11
CA LEU A 15 2.75 -10.15 -8.57
C LEU A 15 4.02 -10.29 -9.41
N SER A 16 4.02 -9.65 -10.58
CA SER A 16 5.21 -9.46 -11.41
C SER A 16 5.42 -7.98 -11.67
N ALA A 17 6.60 -7.46 -11.31
CA ALA A 17 6.95 -6.06 -11.50
C ALA A 17 8.37 -5.94 -12.09
N LEU A 18 8.58 -4.96 -12.96
CA LEU A 18 9.83 -4.75 -13.67
C LEU A 18 10.21 -3.27 -13.65
N ALA A 19 11.49 -3.00 -13.39
CA ALA A 19 12.12 -1.71 -13.61
C ALA A 19 13.19 -1.85 -14.69
N ASN A 20 13.09 -1.02 -15.72
CA ASN A 20 14.02 -0.98 -16.87
C ASN A 20 15.36 -0.28 -16.56
N THR A 21 15.74 -0.21 -15.28
CA THR A 21 16.98 0.39 -14.79
C THR A 21 17.79 -0.61 -13.96
N SER A 22 19.07 -0.33 -13.72
CA SER A 22 20.00 -1.16 -12.95
C SER A 22 20.85 -0.29 -12.03
N ASN A 23 21.32 -0.86 -10.91
CA ASN A 23 22.14 -0.19 -9.91
C ASN A 23 21.53 1.10 -9.32
N HIS A 24 20.19 1.17 -9.27
CA HIS A 24 19.47 2.33 -8.80
C HIS A 24 18.64 1.97 -7.56
N GLY A 25 19.17 2.32 -6.38
CA GLY A 25 18.60 1.93 -5.08
C GLY A 25 17.13 2.31 -4.94
N ALA A 26 16.75 3.53 -5.33
CA ALA A 26 15.36 3.99 -5.24
C ALA A 26 14.40 3.18 -6.12
N ALA A 27 14.86 2.66 -7.27
CA ALA A 27 14.03 1.81 -8.13
C ALA A 27 13.80 0.43 -7.46
N ASN A 28 14.83 -0.12 -6.83
CA ASN A 28 14.71 -1.35 -6.05
C ASN A 28 13.79 -1.17 -4.83
N THR A 29 13.89 -0.04 -4.11
CA THR A 29 12.99 0.29 -2.99
C THR A 29 11.55 0.44 -3.45
N ALA A 30 11.31 1.10 -4.60
CA ALA A 30 9.98 1.25 -5.16
C ALA A 30 9.35 -0.10 -5.52
N LEU A 31 10.12 -1.01 -6.13
CA LEU A 31 9.68 -2.39 -6.39
C LEU A 31 9.32 -3.12 -5.10
N GLY A 32 10.10 -2.97 -4.03
CA GLY A 32 9.77 -3.51 -2.71
C GLY A 32 8.42 -3.00 -2.16
N GLY A 33 8.14 -1.70 -2.31
CA GLY A 33 6.87 -1.11 -1.89
C GLY A 33 5.64 -1.68 -2.62
N THR A 34 5.81 -2.21 -3.84
CA THR A 34 4.70 -2.84 -4.58
C THR A 34 4.20 -4.13 -3.91
N LEU A 35 5.07 -4.84 -3.20
CA LEU A 35 4.72 -6.10 -2.53
C LEU A 35 3.74 -5.86 -1.38
N GLU A 36 4.01 -4.86 -0.54
CA GLU A 36 3.14 -4.51 0.58
C GLU A 36 1.73 -4.12 0.11
N ALA A 37 1.66 -3.28 -0.92
CA ALA A 37 0.37 -2.87 -1.49
C ALA A 37 -0.41 -4.05 -2.10
N ALA A 38 0.29 -4.98 -2.77
CA ALA A 38 -0.31 -6.11 -3.47
C ALA A 38 -0.77 -7.24 -2.53
N PHE A 39 -0.02 -7.51 -1.46
CA PHE A 39 -0.29 -8.67 -0.59
C PHE A 39 -0.92 -8.30 0.75
N CYS A 40 -0.51 -7.20 1.39
CA CYS A 40 -1.04 -6.76 2.68
C CYS A 40 -2.29 -5.86 2.52
N GLY A 41 -2.49 -5.28 1.33
CA GLY A 41 -3.63 -4.41 1.03
C GLY A 41 -3.47 -2.99 1.57
N LYS A 42 -4.47 -2.13 1.30
CA LYS A 42 -4.44 -0.73 1.73
C LYS A 42 -4.75 -0.63 3.22
N LYS A 43 -3.93 0.14 3.95
CA LYS A 43 -4.23 0.50 5.35
C LYS A 43 -5.55 1.29 5.37
N PRO A 44 -6.56 0.88 6.17
CA PRO A 44 -7.82 1.61 6.27
C PRO A 44 -7.55 3.07 6.68
N ALA A 45 -8.18 4.02 6.00
CA ALA A 45 -8.13 5.42 6.41
C ALA A 45 -8.77 5.55 7.79
N ALA A 46 -8.16 6.36 8.68
CA ALA A 46 -8.72 6.63 9.99
C ALA A 46 -10.13 7.21 9.85
N ALA A 47 -11.09 6.64 10.57
CA ALA A 47 -12.48 7.11 10.53
C ALA A 47 -12.54 8.58 10.95
N PRO A 48 -13.35 9.42 10.28
CA PRO A 48 -13.52 10.81 10.69
C PRO A 48 -14.08 10.83 12.11
N THR A 49 -13.37 11.50 13.03
CA THR A 49 -13.84 11.74 14.39
C THR A 49 -15.10 12.61 14.31
N ALA A 50 -16.25 12.02 14.64
CA ALA A 50 -17.50 12.75 14.73
C ALA A 50 -17.36 13.84 15.81
N ARG A 51 -17.26 15.10 15.39
CA ARG A 51 -17.38 16.24 16.30
C ARG A 51 -18.80 16.25 16.84
N ARG A 52 -18.99 15.84 18.09
CA ARG A 52 -20.24 16.09 18.83
C ARG A 52 -20.40 17.61 18.93
N ARG A 53 -21.35 18.18 18.20
CA ARG A 53 -21.77 19.57 18.41
C ARG A 53 -22.50 19.58 19.76
N CYS A 54 -21.82 20.07 20.80
CA CYS A 54 -22.50 20.41 22.04
C CYS A 54 -23.48 21.56 21.73
N GLY A 55 -24.70 21.45 22.26
CA GLY A 55 -25.88 22.16 21.80
C GLY A 55 -25.83 23.67 21.95
N GLU A 56 -26.56 24.34 21.07
CA GLU A 56 -26.87 25.76 21.13
C GLU A 56 -28.37 25.89 21.32
N ARG A 57 -28.80 25.93 22.58
CA ARG A 57 -30.12 26.37 22.99
C ARG A 57 -29.90 27.71 23.71
N SER A 58 -29.97 28.81 22.96
CA SER A 58 -30.09 30.15 23.54
C SER A 58 -31.56 30.50 23.64
N THR A 59 -31.95 30.79 24.87
CA THR A 59 -33.14 31.55 25.29
C THR A 59 -33.18 32.92 24.66
#